data_AF-A0AAU7RGH9-F1
#
_entry.id   AF-A0AAU7RGH9-F1
#
_cell.length_a   1.000
_cell.length_b   1.000
_cell.length_c   1.000
_cell.angle_alpha   90.00
_cell.angle_beta   90.00
_cell.angle_gamma   90.00
#
_symmetry.space_group_name_H-M   'P 1'
#
loop_
_entity.id
_entity.type
_entity.pdbx_description
1 polymer ?
#
loop_
_entity_poly.entity_id
_entity_poly.type
_entity_poly.pdbx_seq_one_letter_code
_entity_poly.pdbx_strand_id
1 'polypeptide(L)'
;MTLGSPLPAPKRLTGATPAIGDTGSRPWCTVCDTDSYIFVETVVEAAPNQSEIVEVSYTCSECDTFYAHAVRLAELAPHIQAEFLSSAATGLWYSCTHCGEPMTLGRPAEQFIEAPRNTDDPGGPSLLEVYLQTQVLHCRCGFQTEVPHVG
;
A
#
# COMPACT_ATOMS: atom_id res chain seq x y z
N MET A 1 -25.31 -41.54 -20.43
CA MET A 1 -24.93 -40.83 -19.18
C MET A 1 -23.41 -40.90 -19.04
N THR A 2 -22.67 -40.02 -19.70
CA THR A 2 -21.20 -39.99 -19.71
C THR A 2 -20.74 -39.08 -18.56
N LEU A 3 -20.05 -39.65 -17.58
CA LEU A 3 -19.44 -38.93 -16.46
C LEU A 3 -18.25 -38.12 -16.97
N GLY A 4 -18.29 -36.81 -16.76
CA GLY A 4 -17.22 -35.87 -17.12
C GLY A 4 -15.94 -36.12 -16.31
N SER A 5 -14.81 -36.01 -16.99
CA SER A 5 -13.46 -36.13 -16.41
C SER A 5 -13.20 -35.04 -15.34
N PRO A 6 -12.43 -35.34 -14.28
CA PRO A 6 -12.09 -34.35 -13.27
C PRO A 6 -11.09 -33.32 -13.80
N LEU A 7 -11.33 -32.04 -13.49
CA LEU A 7 -10.43 -30.93 -13.75
C LEU A 7 -9.12 -31.09 -12.94
N PRO A 8 -7.95 -30.76 -13.51
CA PRO A 8 -6.69 -30.83 -12.78
C PRO A 8 -6.64 -29.78 -11.67
N ALA A 9 -6.18 -30.19 -10.49
CA ALA A 9 -5.99 -29.29 -9.35
C ALA A 9 -4.95 -28.19 -9.68
N PRO A 10 -5.17 -26.95 -9.22
CA PRO A 10 -4.19 -25.88 -9.41
C PRO A 10 -2.90 -26.22 -8.68
N LYS A 11 -1.77 -26.17 -9.40
CA LYS A 11 -0.44 -26.33 -8.83
C LYS A 11 -0.20 -25.16 -7.87
N ARG A 12 0.06 -25.47 -6.60
CA ARG A 12 0.46 -24.48 -5.59
C ARG A 12 1.66 -23.69 -6.13
N LEU A 13 1.49 -22.40 -6.35
CA LEU A 13 2.61 -21.49 -6.57
C LEU A 13 3.33 -21.33 -5.23
N THR A 14 4.50 -21.95 -5.12
CA THR A 14 5.37 -21.85 -3.96
C THR A 14 5.80 -20.39 -3.81
N GLY A 15 5.70 -19.86 -2.59
CA GLY A 15 5.89 -18.45 -2.28
C GLY A 15 7.21 -17.88 -2.81
N ALA A 16 7.12 -16.74 -3.47
CA ALA A 16 8.27 -15.93 -3.83
C ALA A 16 8.82 -15.26 -2.58
N THR A 17 10.03 -15.65 -2.18
CA THR A 17 10.92 -14.81 -1.38
C THR A 17 11.12 -13.48 -2.12
N PRO A 18 11.01 -12.31 -1.47
CA PRO A 18 11.23 -11.04 -2.16
C PRO A 18 12.71 -10.96 -2.54
N ALA A 19 12.99 -11.19 -3.82
CA ALA A 19 14.30 -10.97 -4.39
C ALA A 19 14.53 -9.47 -4.46
N ILE A 20 15.43 -8.98 -3.59
CA ILE A 20 16.10 -7.70 -3.79
C ILE A 20 17.03 -7.91 -4.99
N GLY A 21 16.53 -7.70 -6.22
CA GLY A 21 17.32 -8.00 -7.41
C GLY A 21 16.55 -7.88 -8.71
N ASP A 22 16.30 -6.64 -9.12
CA ASP A 22 16.36 -6.10 -10.50
C ASP A 22 15.50 -4.83 -10.56
N THR A 23 15.91 -3.81 -9.80
CA THR A 23 15.20 -2.53 -9.73
C THR A 23 15.50 -1.74 -11.01
N GLY A 24 14.77 -2.01 -12.09
CA GLY A 24 15.05 -1.33 -13.37
C GLY A 24 14.35 -1.87 -14.61
N SER A 25 13.74 -3.05 -14.57
CA SER A 25 12.95 -3.52 -15.70
C SER A 25 11.59 -2.80 -15.72
N ARG A 26 11.23 -2.15 -16.82
CA ARG A 26 9.85 -1.66 -17.04
C ARG A 26 8.87 -2.84 -17.06
N PRO A 27 7.55 -2.63 -16.84
CA PRO A 27 6.56 -3.69 -17.01
C PRO A 27 6.69 -4.39 -18.37
N TRP A 28 6.87 -5.70 -18.35
CA TRP A 28 7.04 -6.53 -19.55
C TRP A 28 6.40 -7.90 -19.35
N CYS A 29 5.73 -8.42 -20.37
CA CYS A 29 5.25 -9.80 -20.36
C CYS A 29 6.29 -10.71 -21.04
N THR A 30 6.90 -11.62 -20.28
CA THR A 30 7.90 -12.56 -20.83
C THR A 30 7.29 -13.70 -21.67
N VAL A 31 5.97 -13.88 -21.61
CA VAL A 31 5.25 -14.92 -22.39
C VAL A 31 4.86 -14.40 -23.77
N CYS A 32 4.26 -13.21 -23.83
CA CYS A 32 3.88 -12.55 -25.09
C CYS A 32 5.02 -11.75 -25.73
N ASP A 33 6.10 -11.53 -24.97
CA ASP A 33 7.27 -10.71 -25.33
C ASP A 33 6.89 -9.29 -25.79
N THR A 34 6.02 -8.65 -25.00
CA THR A 34 5.53 -7.29 -25.26
C THR A 34 4.96 -6.66 -23.99
N ASP A 35 4.81 -5.33 -24.01
CA ASP A 35 4.09 -4.53 -23.01
C ASP A 35 2.67 -4.12 -23.44
N SER A 36 2.27 -4.43 -24.68
CA SER A 36 1.04 -3.91 -25.29
C SER A 36 -0.26 -4.40 -24.64
N TYR A 37 -0.19 -5.49 -23.88
CA TYR A 37 -1.34 -6.14 -23.24
C TYR A 37 -1.28 -6.04 -21.72
N ILE A 38 -0.42 -5.18 -21.18
CA ILE A 38 -0.24 -5.03 -19.75
C ILE A 38 -1.36 -4.17 -19.18
N PHE A 39 -2.05 -4.72 -18.19
CA PHE A 39 -2.95 -3.98 -17.31
C PHE A 39 -2.29 -3.83 -15.94
N VAL A 40 -1.95 -2.59 -15.58
CA VAL A 40 -1.38 -2.28 -14.25
C VAL A 40 -2.50 -2.30 -13.22
N GLU A 41 -2.35 -3.12 -12.18
CA GLU A 41 -3.34 -3.29 -11.12
C GLU A 41 -3.07 -2.36 -9.95
N THR A 42 -1.82 -2.31 -9.47
CA THR A 42 -1.43 -1.48 -8.34
C THR A 42 -0.05 -0.87 -8.53
N VAL A 43 0.16 0.31 -7.96
CA VAL A 43 1.45 0.99 -7.85
C VAL A 43 1.55 1.55 -6.44
N VAL A 44 2.57 1.14 -5.69
CA VAL A 44 2.78 1.56 -4.30
C VAL A 44 4.24 1.95 -4.08
N GLU A 45 4.51 2.77 -3.06
CA GLU A 45 5.90 3.06 -2.65
C GLU A 45 6.62 1.75 -2.30
N ALA A 46 7.81 1.53 -2.86
CA ALA A 46 8.60 0.35 -2.51
C ALA A 46 9.20 0.45 -1.09
N ALA A 47 9.37 1.68 -0.59
CA ALA A 47 9.80 1.97 0.77
C ALA A 47 9.19 3.30 1.25
N PRO A 48 8.97 3.49 2.56
CA PRO A 48 8.35 4.70 3.09
C PRO A 48 9.10 5.97 2.69
N ASN A 49 8.38 6.97 2.19
CA ASN A 49 8.92 8.26 1.74
C ASN A 49 9.89 8.14 0.55
N GLN A 50 9.80 7.05 -0.22
CA GLN A 50 10.57 6.88 -1.45
C GLN A 50 9.62 6.75 -2.64
N SER A 51 9.52 7.81 -3.43
CA SER A 51 8.63 7.88 -4.60
C SER A 51 9.35 7.59 -5.92
N GLU A 52 10.68 7.47 -5.92
CA GLU A 52 11.47 7.18 -7.14
C GLU A 52 11.35 5.70 -7.56
N ILE A 53 11.23 4.80 -6.57
CA ILE A 53 11.09 3.36 -6.77
C ILE A 53 9.73 2.95 -6.22
N VAL A 54 8.92 2.33 -7.08
CA VAL A 54 7.58 1.87 -6.76
C VAL A 54 7.49 0.37 -6.99
N GLU A 55 6.74 -0.33 -6.15
CA GLU A 55 6.33 -1.70 -6.42
C GLU A 55 5.08 -1.67 -7.30
N VAL A 56 5.17 -2.31 -8.46
CA VAL A 56 4.08 -2.40 -9.43
C VAL A 56 3.61 -3.83 -9.53
N SER A 57 2.28 -4.04 -9.55
CA SER A 57 1.66 -5.31 -9.92
C SER A 57 0.87 -5.15 -11.21
N TYR A 58 0.98 -6.13 -12.10
CA TYR A 58 0.31 -6.07 -13.39
C TYR A 58 0.02 -7.47 -13.96
N THR A 59 -0.99 -7.53 -14.81
CA THR A 59 -1.44 -8.75 -15.48
C THR A 59 -1.44 -8.55 -16.99
N CYS A 60 -0.96 -9.53 -17.75
CA CYS A 60 -1.08 -9.54 -19.21
C CYS A 60 -2.49 -10.02 -19.61
N SER A 61 -3.27 -9.21 -20.33
CA SER A 61 -4.63 -9.58 -20.73
C SER A 61 -4.72 -10.70 -21.77
N GLU A 62 -3.62 -10.99 -22.49
CA GLU A 62 -3.59 -12.04 -23.52
C GLU A 62 -3.25 -13.42 -22.96
N CYS A 63 -2.24 -13.50 -22.09
CA CYS A 63 -1.75 -14.77 -21.53
C CYS A 63 -2.07 -14.96 -20.05
N ASP A 64 -2.77 -14.00 -19.44
CA ASP A 64 -3.26 -14.01 -18.06
C ASP A 64 -2.16 -14.21 -17.00
N THR A 65 -0.92 -13.85 -17.34
CA THR A 65 0.22 -13.99 -16.42
C THR A 65 0.36 -12.74 -15.57
N PHE A 66 0.44 -12.96 -14.25
CA PHE A 66 0.67 -11.94 -13.24
C PHE A 66 2.16 -11.72 -12.98
N TYR A 67 2.54 -10.46 -12.75
CA TYR A 67 3.88 -10.04 -12.38
C TYR A 67 3.81 -8.99 -11.27
N ALA A 68 4.81 -9.00 -10.38
CA ALA A 68 5.00 -7.94 -9.40
C ALA A 68 6.50 -7.76 -9.11
N HIS A 69 6.98 -6.53 -9.19
CA HIS A 69 8.35 -6.19 -8.84
C HIS A 69 8.53 -4.67 -8.66
N ALA A 70 9.67 -4.28 -8.10
CA ALA A 70 10.05 -2.88 -8.00
C ALA A 70 10.51 -2.34 -9.36
N VAL A 71 10.08 -1.12 -9.67
CA VAL A 71 10.45 -0.37 -10.89
C VAL A 71 10.73 1.09 -10.54
N ARG A 72 11.48 1.78 -11.40
CA ARG A 72 11.58 3.24 -11.31
C ARG A 72 10.26 3.85 -11.78
N LEU A 73 9.73 4.81 -11.03
CA LEU A 73 8.48 5.50 -11.40
C LEU A 73 8.54 6.07 -12.83
N ALA A 74 9.70 6.58 -13.23
CA ALA A 74 9.93 7.13 -14.57
C ALA A 74 9.75 6.12 -15.72
N GLU A 75 9.84 4.80 -15.45
CA GLU A 75 9.66 3.73 -16.43
C GLU A 75 8.19 3.35 -16.66
N LEU A 76 7.26 3.88 -15.85
CA LEU A 76 5.83 3.68 -16.02
C LEU A 76 5.26 4.65 -17.05
N ALA A 77 4.08 4.34 -17.59
CA ALA A 77 3.39 5.25 -18.48
C ALA A 77 3.06 6.59 -17.79
N PRO A 78 3.16 7.75 -18.46
CA PRO A 78 3.03 9.06 -17.82
C PRO A 78 1.73 9.29 -17.05
N HIS A 79 0.61 8.70 -17.49
CA HIS A 79 -0.66 8.80 -16.79
C HIS A 79 -0.65 8.07 -15.45
N ILE A 80 0.00 6.90 -15.37
CA ILE A 80 0.18 6.13 -14.13
C ILE A 80 1.08 6.90 -13.17
N GLN A 81 2.15 7.52 -13.67
CA GLN A 81 3.02 8.37 -12.86
C GLN A 81 2.25 9.52 -12.22
N ALA A 82 1.40 10.20 -12.99
CA ALA A 82 0.59 11.32 -12.51
C ALA A 82 -0.45 10.89 -11.46
N GLU A 83 -1.11 9.74 -11.66
CA GLU A 83 -2.06 9.16 -10.69
C GLU A 83 -1.37 8.76 -9.37
N PHE A 84 -0.20 8.12 -9.47
CA PHE A 84 0.60 7.77 -8.30
C PHE A 84 1.06 9.01 -7.53
N LEU A 85 1.65 10.00 -8.20
CA LEU A 85 2.13 11.22 -7.55
C LEU A 85 0.99 12.05 -6.94
N SER A 86 -0.18 12.08 -7.58
CA SER A 86 -1.36 12.75 -7.01
C SER A 86 -1.82 12.06 -5.72
N SER A 87 -1.74 10.72 -5.69
CA SER A 87 -2.09 9.93 -4.51
C SER A 87 -1.03 10.06 -3.40
N ALA A 88 0.25 9.99 -3.74
CA ALA A 88 1.38 10.13 -2.82
C ALA A 88 1.47 11.54 -2.21
N ALA A 89 1.24 12.59 -3.02
CA ALA A 89 1.25 13.98 -2.56
C ALA A 89 0.14 14.29 -1.52
N THR A 90 -0.87 13.41 -1.40
CA THR A 90 -1.91 13.56 -0.38
C THR A 90 -1.42 13.17 1.02
N GLY A 91 -0.17 12.72 1.18
CA GLY A 91 0.47 12.46 2.49
C GLY A 91 -0.20 11.38 3.33
N LEU A 92 -1.24 10.74 2.81
CA LEU A 92 -1.93 9.65 3.47
C LEU A 92 -1.18 8.38 3.13
N TRP A 93 -0.28 8.02 4.04
CA TRP A 93 -0.02 6.63 4.39
C TRP A 93 -1.36 5.88 4.29
N TYR A 94 -1.53 5.21 3.15
CA TYR A 94 -2.59 4.27 2.82
C TYR A 94 -4.00 4.82 2.98
N SER A 95 -4.67 5.03 1.84
CA SER A 95 -5.80 4.18 1.43
C SER A 95 -6.43 3.32 2.55
N CYS A 96 -6.89 3.94 3.63
CA CYS A 96 -7.72 3.27 4.63
C CYS A 96 -9.05 3.08 3.93
N THR A 97 -9.05 2.09 3.05
CA THR A 97 -10.15 1.74 2.19
C THR A 97 -10.93 0.73 2.98
N HIS A 98 -12.13 1.11 3.37
CA HIS A 98 -13.03 0.23 4.09
C HIS A 98 -14.31 0.12 3.28
N CYS A 99 -14.79 -1.10 3.07
CA CYS A 99 -15.90 -1.38 2.13
C CYS A 99 -15.61 -0.96 0.66
N GLY A 100 -14.33 -0.93 0.26
CA GLY A 100 -13.93 -0.60 -1.11
C GLY A 100 -13.91 0.90 -1.43
N GLU A 101 -14.13 1.77 -0.45
CA GLU A 101 -14.02 3.22 -0.61
C GLU A 101 -13.01 3.84 0.36
N PRO A 102 -12.30 4.90 -0.06
CA PRO A 102 -11.40 5.63 0.83
C PRO A 102 -12.18 6.25 1.98
N MET A 103 -11.69 6.05 3.21
CA MET A 103 -12.26 6.68 4.40
C MET A 103 -12.04 8.20 4.39
N THR A 104 -13.00 8.95 4.93
CA THR A 104 -12.95 10.41 5.00
C THR A 104 -12.32 10.89 6.31
N LEU A 105 -11.65 12.04 6.26
CA LEU A 105 -11.11 12.68 7.46
C LEU A 105 -12.26 13.09 8.39
N GLY A 106 -12.19 12.61 9.63
CA GLY A 106 -12.98 13.07 10.76
C GLY A 106 -12.42 14.33 11.39
N ARG A 107 -13.04 14.77 12.49
CA ARG A 107 -12.43 15.83 13.30
C ARG A 107 -11.11 15.33 13.89
N PRO A 108 -10.07 16.19 13.95
CA PRO A 108 -8.87 15.91 14.73
C PRO A 108 -9.25 15.60 16.19
N ALA A 109 -8.70 14.52 16.73
CA ALA A 109 -8.83 14.17 18.13
C ALA A 109 -7.45 14.34 18.77
N GLU A 110 -7.35 15.23 19.75
CA GLU A 110 -6.14 15.36 20.57
C GLU A 110 -6.23 14.34 21.70
N GLN A 111 -5.31 13.38 21.73
CA GLN A 111 -5.20 12.42 22.84
C GLN A 111 -3.89 12.63 23.60
N PHE A 112 -3.99 12.60 24.92
CA PHE A 112 -2.89 12.76 25.84
C PHE A 112 -2.53 11.42 26.46
N ILE A 113 -1.28 10.98 26.28
CA ILE A 113 -0.75 9.77 26.92
C ILE A 113 -0.02 10.20 28.19
N GLU A 114 -0.65 10.01 29.36
CA GLU A 114 0.02 10.19 30.65
C GLU A 114 1.07 9.09 30.85
N ALA A 115 2.32 9.47 31.08
CA ALA A 115 3.34 8.53 31.55
C ALA A 115 2.90 7.91 32.89
N PRO A 116 3.23 6.64 33.18
CA PRO A 116 2.96 6.03 34.48
C PRO A 116 3.50 6.92 35.61
N ARG A 117 2.64 7.34 36.53
CA ARG A 117 3.05 8.15 37.69
C ARG A 117 4.06 7.37 38.51
N ASN A 118 5.32 7.81 38.49
CA ASN A 118 6.36 7.28 39.36
C ASN A 118 6.14 7.84 40.79
N THR A 119 6.12 6.98 41.80
CA THR A 119 5.97 7.37 43.21
C THR A 119 7.24 7.95 43.83
N ASP A 120 8.37 7.89 43.12
CA ASP A 120 9.69 8.24 43.68
C ASP A 120 10.05 9.73 43.58
N ASP A 121 9.25 10.55 42.88
CA ASP A 121 9.46 12.01 42.82
C ASP A 121 8.13 12.78 42.70
N PRO A 122 7.56 13.27 43.81
CA PRO A 122 6.31 14.03 43.80
C PRO A 122 6.45 15.49 43.32
N GLY A 123 7.64 15.93 42.85
CA GLY A 123 7.91 17.33 42.51
C GLY A 123 8.69 17.60 41.22
N GLY A 124 9.13 16.56 40.49
CA GLY A 124 9.85 16.72 39.21
C GLY A 124 8.91 17.10 38.04
N PRO A 125 9.33 17.96 37.10
CA PRO A 125 8.56 18.20 35.88
C PRO A 125 8.42 16.88 35.11
N SER A 126 7.21 16.60 34.60
CA SER A 126 6.92 15.45 33.74
C SER A 126 7.75 15.56 32.45
N LEU A 127 8.95 14.97 32.45
CA LEU A 127 9.94 15.18 31.37
C LEU A 127 9.69 14.35 30.11
N LEU A 128 8.60 13.58 30.04
CA LEU A 128 8.27 12.71 28.90
C LEU A 128 6.78 12.84 28.54
N GLU A 129 6.34 14.06 28.23
CA GLU A 129 5.05 14.26 27.56
C GLU A 129 5.26 14.03 26.06
N VAL A 130 4.75 12.90 25.55
CA VAL A 130 4.74 12.60 24.12
C VAL A 130 3.39 13.04 23.55
N TYR A 131 3.38 14.18 22.86
CA TYR A 131 2.21 14.66 22.13
C TYR A 131 2.17 13.99 20.76
N LEU A 132 1.20 13.09 20.58
CA LEU A 132 0.89 12.49 19.28
C LEU A 132 -0.35 13.19 18.72
N GLN A 133 -0.18 13.95 17.65
CA GLN A 133 -1.32 14.44 16.88
C GLN A 133 -1.91 13.24 16.13
N THR A 134 -3.19 12.98 16.35
CA THR A 134 -3.93 11.91 15.67
C THR A 134 -5.10 12.48 14.89
N GLN A 135 -5.48 11.81 13.82
CA GLN A 135 -6.69 12.08 13.05
C GLN A 135 -7.59 10.85 13.07
N VAL A 136 -8.91 11.06 13.07
CA VAL A 136 -9.88 9.97 12.92
C VAL A 136 -10.22 9.84 11.44
N LEU A 137 -10.25 8.62 10.92
CA LEU A 137 -10.79 8.30 9.61
C LEU A 137 -12.16 7.64 9.78
N HIS A 138 -13.13 8.01 8.94
CA HIS A 138 -14.49 7.47 8.96
C HIS A 138 -14.83 6.72 7.67
N CYS A 139 -15.44 5.55 7.80
CA CYS A 139 -16.12 4.87 6.71
C CYS A 139 -17.64 5.09 6.84
N ARG A 140 -18.33 5.19 5.70
CA ARG A 140 -19.80 5.25 5.66
C ARG A 140 -20.53 4.06 6.29
N CYS A 141 -19.85 2.92 6.47
CA CYS A 141 -20.42 1.75 7.16
C CYS A 141 -20.45 1.91 8.69
N GLY A 142 -19.96 3.04 9.22
CA GLY A 142 -19.87 3.32 10.66
C GLY A 142 -18.53 2.96 11.30
N PHE A 143 -17.61 2.33 10.55
CA PHE A 143 -16.27 2.04 11.05
C PHE A 143 -15.42 3.30 11.18
N GLN A 144 -14.59 3.36 12.22
CA GLN A 144 -13.67 4.47 12.49
C GLN A 144 -12.30 3.94 12.90
N THR A 145 -11.24 4.64 12.54
CA THR A 145 -9.88 4.33 13.01
C THR A 145 -9.13 5.61 13.34
N GLU A 146 -8.34 5.57 14.40
CA GLU A 146 -7.44 6.66 14.81
C GLU A 146 -6.03 6.35 14.33
N VAL A 147 -5.38 7.38 13.79
CA VAL A 147 -4.11 7.22 13.09
C VAL A 147 -3.24 8.45 13.28
N PRO A 148 -1.91 8.32 13.34
CA PRO A 148 -1.03 9.47 13.50
C PRO A 148 -1.21 10.49 12.38
N HIS A 149 -1.32 11.76 12.76
CA HIS A 149 -1.29 12.88 11.82
C HIS A 149 0.17 13.12 11.42
N VAL A 150 0.45 13.04 10.12
CA VAL A 150 1.75 13.38 9.55
C VAL A 150 1.52 14.60 8.65
N GLY A 151 1.98 15.76 9.10
CA GLY A 151 1.89 17.03 8.37
C GLY A 151 3.00 17.21 7.36
#